data_AF-A0A2P6VML7-F1
#
_entry.id   AF-A0A2P6VML7-F1
#
_cell.length_a   1.000
_cell.length_b   1.000
_cell.length_c   1.000
_cell.angle_alpha   90.00
_cell.angle_beta   90.00
_cell.angle_gamma   90.00
#
_symmetry.space_group_name_H-M   'P 1'
#
loop_
_entity.id
_entity.type
_entity.pdbx_description
1 polymer ?
#
loop_
_entity_poly.entity_id
_entity_poly.type
_entity_poly.pdbx_seq_one_letter_code
_entity_poly.pdbx_strand_id
1 'polypeptide(L)'
;MPAALAVAASTAFQLRVCTGKVCKKQGSPQIAKFAQDLQLPQIEVQTCGCLSECGNGPNVAVIPLDGTRLLVLKHVGTPSRMADLLREVCGAPVDEVLLRATELRLAGNAAAVRGRLAQAAELYSRGLALEPPTGRHLLLSNRSGVRLELGDAEGALEDASAAAACCPPGFTTAAIRQVEGLLKLGQHRSALECMLVACERHPAFEQTDDYRRTLADIQRELQRSGAA
;
A
#
# COMPACT_ATOMS: atom_id res chain seq x y z
N MET A 1 15.33 36.89 33.62
CA MET A 1 14.67 35.76 34.30
C MET A 1 13.92 34.98 33.23
N PRO A 2 14.44 33.83 32.76
CA PRO A 2 13.76 32.95 31.80
C PRO A 2 12.85 31.93 32.52
N ALA A 3 12.04 31.21 31.72
CA ALA A 3 11.05 30.17 32.05
C ALA A 3 9.64 30.72 32.38
N ALA A 4 8.55 30.24 31.78
CA ALA A 4 8.30 28.84 31.41
C ALA A 4 7.78 28.67 29.98
N LEU A 5 8.41 27.74 29.25
CA LEU A 5 7.76 26.97 28.19
C LEU A 5 6.51 26.33 28.78
N ALA A 6 5.33 26.76 28.35
CA ALA A 6 4.15 25.92 28.43
C ALA A 6 4.27 24.89 27.30
N VAL A 7 4.92 23.76 27.61
CA VAL A 7 4.74 22.54 26.82
C VAL A 7 3.27 22.17 26.95
N ALA A 8 2.46 22.52 25.96
CA ALA A 8 1.16 21.87 25.79
C ALA A 8 1.46 20.38 25.70
N ALA A 9 1.05 19.62 26.72
CA ALA A 9 1.31 18.20 26.83
C ALA A 9 0.93 17.53 25.50
N SER A 10 1.89 16.96 24.79
CA SER A 10 1.59 16.27 23.54
C SER A 10 0.77 15.03 23.90
N THR A 11 -0.55 15.12 23.73
CA THR A 11 -1.42 13.98 23.91
C THR A 11 -1.09 12.95 22.84
N ALA A 12 -0.75 11.73 23.24
CA ALA A 12 -0.63 10.62 22.31
C ALA A 12 -2.02 10.03 22.03
N PHE A 13 -2.21 9.50 20.82
CA PHE A 13 -3.48 8.95 20.37
C PHE A 13 -3.32 7.55 19.82
N GLN A 14 -4.31 6.70 20.06
CA GLN A 14 -4.50 5.45 19.34
C GLN A 14 -5.67 5.59 18.37
N LEU A 15 -5.43 5.28 17.09
CA LEU A 15 -6.42 5.28 16.02
C LEU A 15 -6.83 3.84 15.72
N ARG A 16 -8.13 3.57 15.76
CA ARG A 16 -8.72 2.28 15.40
C ARG A 16 -9.52 2.42 14.12
N VAL A 17 -8.93 2.00 13.00
CA VAL A 17 -9.58 2.06 11.68
C VAL A 17 -10.45 0.82 11.48
N CYS A 18 -11.75 1.02 11.30
CA CYS A 18 -12.70 -0.07 11.10
C CYS A 18 -12.44 -0.79 9.76
N THR A 19 -12.20 -2.09 9.83
CA THR A 19 -12.04 -2.98 8.66
C THR A 19 -13.16 -4.00 8.52
N GLY A 20 -14.30 -3.76 9.17
CA GLY A 20 -15.53 -4.53 8.96
C GLY A 20 -15.98 -4.54 7.49
N LYS A 21 -16.79 -5.53 7.10
CA LYS A 21 -17.16 -5.85 5.70
C LYS A 21 -17.50 -4.61 4.84
N VAL A 22 -18.32 -3.69 5.36
CA VAL A 22 -18.73 -2.48 4.64
C VAL A 22 -17.58 -1.49 4.49
N CYS A 23 -16.84 -1.19 5.56
CA CYS A 23 -15.71 -0.25 5.53
C CYS A 23 -14.57 -0.78 4.64
N LYS A 24 -14.33 -2.10 4.67
CA LYS A 24 -13.33 -2.75 3.83
C LYS A 24 -13.62 -2.56 2.34
N LYS A 25 -14.88 -2.71 1.93
CA LYS A 25 -15.32 -2.45 0.55
C LYS A 25 -15.18 -0.98 0.13
N GLN A 26 -15.21 -0.06 1.09
CA GLN A 26 -15.02 1.38 0.86
C GLN A 26 -13.55 1.83 0.95
N GLY A 27 -12.60 0.89 1.06
CA GLY A 27 -11.17 1.20 1.01
C GLY A 27 -10.52 1.50 2.37
N SER A 28 -11.14 1.12 3.49
CA SER A 28 -10.56 1.37 4.82
C SER A 28 -9.16 0.80 5.06
N PRO A 29 -8.74 -0.37 4.50
CA PRO A 29 -7.37 -0.86 4.67
C PRO A 29 -6.34 0.10 4.07
N GLN A 30 -6.65 0.72 2.93
CA GLN A 30 -5.77 1.68 2.29
C GLN A 30 -5.63 2.97 3.11
N ILE A 31 -6.69 3.38 3.79
CA ILE A 31 -6.68 4.55 4.68
C ILE A 31 -5.89 4.26 5.96
N ALA A 32 -6.06 3.07 6.55
CA ALA A 32 -5.24 2.63 7.68
C ALA A 32 -3.75 2.62 7.31
N LYS A 33 -3.42 2.07 6.14
CA LYS A 33 -2.04 2.03 5.63
C LYS A 33 -1.48 3.43 5.41
N PHE A 34 -2.26 4.36 4.84
CA PHE A 34 -1.84 5.76 4.72
C PHE A 34 -1.47 6.38 6.07
N ALA A 35 -2.33 6.21 7.09
CA ALA A 35 -2.05 6.74 8.42
C ALA A 35 -0.82 6.09 9.07
N GLN A 36 -0.55 4.80 8.82
CA GLN A 36 0.66 4.12 9.26
C GLN A 36 1.92 4.62 8.53
N ASP A 37 1.82 4.88 7.23
CA ASP A 37 2.93 5.31 6.38
C ASP A 37 3.41 6.74 6.69
N LEU A 38 2.61 7.53 7.41
CA LEU A 38 3.01 8.84 7.95
C LEU A 38 4.00 8.72 9.12
N GLN A 39 4.08 7.55 9.79
CA GLN A 39 5.04 7.26 10.86
C GLN A 39 5.07 8.32 11.99
N LEU A 40 3.90 8.85 12.35
CA LEU A 40 3.78 9.91 13.36
C LEU A 40 4.03 9.34 14.76
N PRO A 41 5.04 9.83 15.51
CA PRO A 41 5.46 9.21 16.78
C PRO A 41 4.40 9.27 17.89
N GLN A 42 3.50 10.24 17.84
CA GLN A 42 2.41 10.41 18.80
C GLN A 42 1.12 9.67 18.41
N ILE A 43 1.10 8.98 17.27
CA ILE A 43 -0.10 8.32 16.73
C ILE A 43 0.17 6.83 16.52
N GLU A 44 -0.53 5.98 17.28
CA GLU A 44 -0.53 4.55 17.03
C GLU A 44 -1.74 4.17 16.16
N VAL A 45 -1.52 3.59 14.99
CA VAL A 45 -2.60 3.21 14.06
C VAL A 45 -2.78 1.69 14.01
N GLN A 46 -3.96 1.22 14.42
CA GLN A 46 -4.35 -0.18 14.36
C GLN A 46 -5.67 -0.37 13.59
N THR A 47 -5.80 -1.49 12.91
CA THR A 47 -7.10 -1.92 12.35
C THR A 47 -7.94 -2.61 13.41
N CYS A 48 -9.26 -2.49 13.31
CA CYS A 48 -10.19 -3.17 14.22
C CYS A 48 -11.38 -3.78 13.48
N GLY A 49 -12.18 -4.54 14.25
CA GLY A 49 -13.47 -5.07 13.83
C GLY A 49 -14.51 -3.98 13.55
N CYS A 50 -15.77 -4.39 13.40
CA CYS A 50 -16.85 -3.41 13.23
C CYS A 50 -17.00 -2.56 14.50
N LEU A 51 -17.07 -1.23 14.34
CA LEU A 51 -17.35 -0.29 15.44
C LEU A 51 -18.86 -0.15 15.73
N SER A 52 -19.70 -1.05 15.21
CA SER A 52 -21.17 -1.03 15.34
C SER A 52 -21.89 0.24 14.85
N GLU A 53 -21.17 1.15 14.20
CA GLU A 53 -21.68 2.37 13.58
C GLU A 53 -21.92 2.15 12.07
N CYS A 54 -22.78 1.18 11.73
CA CYS A 54 -23.03 0.79 10.33
C CYS A 54 -23.79 1.88 9.54
N GLY A 55 -23.56 1.93 8.22
CA GLY A 55 -24.21 2.86 7.30
C GLY A 55 -23.32 3.99 6.76
N ASN A 56 -22.20 4.32 7.43
CA ASN A 56 -21.40 5.53 7.16
C ASN A 56 -19.87 5.31 7.09
N GLY A 57 -19.42 4.08 6.82
CA GLY A 57 -17.99 3.75 6.82
C GLY A 57 -17.16 4.46 5.73
N PRO A 58 -15.83 4.41 5.78
CA PRO A 58 -14.98 3.94 6.89
C PRO A 58 -15.09 4.78 8.16
N ASN A 59 -15.17 4.09 9.31
CA ASN A 59 -15.19 4.73 10.62
C ASN A 59 -13.83 4.60 11.30
N VAL A 60 -13.44 5.61 12.07
CA VAL A 60 -12.19 5.65 12.83
C VAL A 60 -12.50 6.05 14.27
N ALA A 61 -12.12 5.21 15.23
CA ALA A 61 -12.12 5.63 16.63
C ALA A 61 -10.78 6.29 16.96
N VAL A 62 -10.83 7.46 17.58
CA VAL A 62 -9.68 8.21 18.08
C VAL A 62 -9.70 8.13 19.59
N ILE A 63 -8.65 7.55 20.17
CA ILE A 63 -8.54 7.24 21.59
C ILE A 63 -7.37 8.06 22.17
N PRO A 64 -7.64 9.18 22.86
CA PRO A 64 -6.62 9.92 23.59
C PRO A 64 -6.04 9.08 24.73
N LEU A 65 -4.71 9.07 24.90
CA LEU A 65 -4.03 8.31 25.96
C LEU A 65 -3.98 9.05 27.31
N ASP A 66 -4.40 10.30 27.36
CA ASP A 66 -4.56 11.10 28.59
C ASP A 66 -5.86 10.79 29.35
N GLY A 67 -6.68 9.86 28.85
CA GLY A 67 -7.97 9.50 29.44
C GLY A 67 -9.13 10.41 29.01
N THR A 68 -8.90 11.36 28.11
CA THR A 68 -9.97 12.19 27.52
C THR A 68 -10.93 11.32 26.71
N ARG A 69 -12.17 11.81 26.55
CA ARG A 69 -13.27 11.11 25.87
C ARG A 69 -12.87 10.62 24.47
N LEU A 70 -13.10 9.33 24.22
CA LEU A 70 -12.99 8.69 22.91
C LEU A 70 -13.97 9.32 21.89
N LEU A 71 -13.50 9.49 20.66
CA LEU A 71 -14.29 10.00 19.54
C LEU A 71 -14.41 8.94 18.45
N VAL A 72 -15.58 8.83 17.81
CA VAL A 72 -15.76 7.98 16.62
C VAL A 72 -16.16 8.86 15.45
N LEU A 73 -15.29 8.91 14.45
CA LEU A 73 -15.47 9.69 13.24
C LEU A 73 -15.97 8.78 12.13
N LYS A 74 -16.94 9.26 11.36
CA LYS A 74 -17.58 8.56 10.24
C LYS A 74 -17.07 9.11 8.92
N HIS A 75 -17.21 8.37 7.83
CA HIS A 75 -16.82 8.77 6.47
C HIS A 75 -15.34 9.15 6.27
N VAL A 76 -14.42 8.52 7.01
CA VAL A 76 -12.97 8.69 6.86
C VAL A 76 -12.45 7.78 5.74
N GLY A 77 -13.06 7.87 4.56
CA GLY A 77 -12.82 6.98 3.43
C GLY A 77 -11.76 7.43 2.43
N THR A 78 -11.18 8.61 2.65
CA THR A 78 -10.17 9.18 1.76
C THR A 78 -8.94 9.61 2.55
N PRO A 79 -7.75 9.68 1.90
CA PRO A 79 -6.54 10.19 2.54
C PRO A 79 -6.74 11.60 3.08
N SER A 80 -7.42 12.48 2.34
CA SER A 80 -7.70 13.85 2.76
C SER A 80 -8.55 13.90 4.02
N ARG A 81 -9.61 13.07 4.12
CA ARG A 81 -10.43 12.98 5.35
C ARG A 81 -9.64 12.46 6.55
N MET A 82 -8.72 11.52 6.34
CA MET A 82 -7.83 11.06 7.40
C MET A 82 -6.83 12.16 7.80
N ALA A 83 -6.31 12.92 6.84
CA ALA A 83 -5.43 14.04 7.10
C ALA A 83 -6.15 15.15 7.90
N ASP A 84 -7.40 15.48 7.56
CA ASP A 84 -8.22 16.43 8.32
C ASP A 84 -8.40 15.96 9.76
N LEU A 85 -8.73 14.67 9.97
CA LEU A 85 -8.81 14.07 11.30
C LEU A 85 -7.49 14.23 12.08
N LEU A 86 -6.36 13.88 11.47
CA LEU A 86 -5.05 13.97 12.13
C LEU A 86 -4.69 15.41 12.51
N ARG A 87 -4.98 16.39 11.64
CA ARG A 87 -4.68 17.81 11.90
C ARG A 87 -5.62 18.41 12.95
N GLU A 88 -6.93 18.23 12.78
CA GLU A 88 -7.95 18.91 13.58
C GLU A 88 -8.19 18.25 14.94
N VAL A 89 -8.14 16.91 14.99
CA VAL A 89 -8.42 16.15 16.23
C VAL A 89 -7.14 15.83 16.98
N CYS A 90 -6.09 15.40 16.27
CA CYS A 90 -4.86 14.95 16.92
C CYS A 90 -3.76 16.04 16.98
N GLY A 91 -3.96 17.19 16.31
CA GLY A 91 -2.92 18.23 16.21
C GLY A 91 -1.63 17.73 15.54
N ALA A 92 -1.72 16.67 14.73
CA ALA A 92 -0.56 16.00 14.16
C ALA A 92 -0.25 16.52 12.74
N PRO A 93 1.04 16.77 12.42
CA PRO A 93 1.42 17.19 11.07
C PRO A 93 1.18 16.05 10.07
N VAL A 94 0.83 16.42 8.84
CA VAL A 94 0.65 15.47 7.73
C VAL A 94 1.60 15.85 6.61
N ASP A 95 2.36 14.88 6.12
CA ASP A 95 3.22 15.07 4.95
C ASP A 95 2.37 15.20 3.68
N GLU A 96 2.41 16.38 3.06
CA GLU A 96 1.60 16.70 1.88
C GLU A 96 2.02 15.92 0.63
N VAL A 97 3.31 15.57 0.51
CA VAL A 97 3.83 14.77 -0.60
C VAL A 97 3.29 13.34 -0.50
N LEU A 98 3.35 12.75 0.69
CA LEU A 98 2.81 11.41 0.94
C LEU A 98 1.28 11.39 0.79
N LEU A 99 0.58 12.42 1.29
CA LEU A 99 -0.86 12.56 1.09
C LEU A 99 -1.19 12.56 -0.40
N ARG A 100 -0.53 13.41 -1.19
CA ARG A 100 -0.82 13.55 -2.61
C ARG A 100 -0.45 12.31 -3.42
N ALA A 101 0.70 11.68 -3.13
CA ALA A 101 1.11 10.44 -3.75
C ALA A 101 0.11 9.30 -3.45
N THR A 102 -0.42 9.26 -2.23
CA THR A 102 -1.45 8.29 -1.85
C THR A 102 -2.77 8.53 -2.57
N GLU A 103 -3.22 9.78 -2.72
CA GLU A 103 -4.41 10.11 -3.50
C GLU A 103 -4.27 9.67 -4.96
N LEU A 104 -3.13 9.95 -5.59
CA LEU A 104 -2.82 9.52 -6.95
C LEU A 104 -2.80 8.00 -7.08
N ARG A 105 -2.21 7.29 -6.11
CA ARG A 105 -2.24 5.83 -6.06
C ARG A 105 -3.68 5.29 -6.01
N LEU A 106 -4.53 5.83 -5.14
CA LEU A 106 -5.91 5.36 -5.02
C LEU A 106 -6.76 5.69 -6.24
N ALA A 107 -6.55 6.86 -6.83
CA ALA A 107 -7.16 7.22 -8.11
C ALA A 107 -6.71 6.27 -9.23
N GLY A 108 -5.42 5.92 -9.28
CA GLY A 108 -4.86 4.95 -10.22
C GLY A 108 -5.49 3.57 -10.05
N ASN A 109 -5.61 3.09 -8.81
CA ASN A 109 -6.28 1.82 -8.50
C ASN A 109 -7.73 1.82 -9.00
N ALA A 110 -8.47 2.92 -8.74
CA ALA A 110 -9.85 3.07 -9.19
C ALA A 110 -9.98 3.19 -10.73
N ALA A 111 -8.95 3.68 -11.43
CA ALA A 111 -8.90 3.68 -12.89
C ALA A 111 -8.62 2.25 -13.42
N ALA A 112 -7.67 1.53 -12.82
CA ALA A 112 -7.33 0.16 -13.19
C ALA A 112 -8.52 -0.80 -13.03
N VAL A 113 -9.24 -0.73 -11.91
CA VAL A 113 -10.47 -1.53 -11.69
C VAL A 113 -11.55 -1.26 -12.75
N ARG A 114 -11.56 -0.07 -13.35
CA ARG A 114 -12.48 0.31 -14.44
C ARG A 114 -11.93 -0.01 -15.84
N GLY A 115 -10.81 -0.74 -15.94
CA GLY A 115 -10.14 -1.05 -17.21
C GLY A 115 -9.48 0.15 -17.89
N ARG A 116 -9.39 1.31 -17.23
CA ARG A 116 -8.75 2.52 -17.78
C ARG A 116 -7.24 2.46 -17.50
N LEU A 117 -6.59 1.47 -18.11
CA LEU A 117 -5.21 1.11 -17.83
C LEU A 117 -4.22 2.24 -18.11
N ALA A 118 -4.29 2.89 -19.28
CA ALA A 118 -3.41 4.02 -19.60
C ALA A 118 -3.54 5.17 -18.58
N GLN A 119 -4.77 5.48 -18.16
CA GLN A 119 -5.01 6.48 -17.12
C GLN A 119 -4.43 6.06 -15.77
N ALA A 120 -4.54 4.77 -15.41
CA ALA A 120 -3.95 4.26 -14.17
C ALA A 120 -2.42 4.38 -14.18
N ALA A 121 -1.76 3.99 -15.28
CA ALA A 121 -0.32 4.12 -15.45
C ALA A 121 0.16 5.57 -15.32
N GLU A 122 -0.57 6.52 -15.90
CA GLU A 122 -0.28 7.95 -15.77
C GLU A 122 -0.43 8.45 -14.32
N LEU A 123 -1.51 8.06 -13.63
CA LEU A 123 -1.73 8.44 -12.23
C LEU A 123 -0.62 7.91 -11.31
N TYR A 124 -0.17 6.66 -11.51
CA TYR A 124 0.96 6.13 -10.75
C TYR A 124 2.27 6.85 -11.08
N SER A 125 2.51 7.18 -12.34
CA SER A 125 3.71 7.92 -12.78
C SER A 125 3.77 9.29 -12.14
N ARG A 126 2.66 10.02 -12.11
CA ARG A 126 2.53 11.30 -11.39
C ARG A 126 2.79 11.13 -9.89
N GLY A 127 2.30 10.06 -9.27
CA GLY A 127 2.57 9.77 -7.86
C GLY A 127 4.06 9.50 -7.59
N LEU A 128 4.74 8.80 -8.49
CA LEU A 128 6.17 8.52 -8.39
C LEU A 128 7.04 9.77 -8.57
N ALA A 129 6.62 10.68 -9.44
CA ALA A 129 7.29 11.96 -9.70
C ALA A 129 7.26 12.92 -8.49
N LEU A 130 6.38 12.68 -7.51
CA LEU A 130 6.37 13.42 -6.26
C LEU A 130 7.46 12.98 -5.27
N GLU A 131 8.12 11.85 -5.52
CA GLU A 131 9.16 11.28 -4.65
C GLU A 131 8.69 11.13 -3.19
N PRO A 132 7.60 10.39 -2.93
CA PRO A 132 7.09 10.26 -1.58
C PRO A 132 8.10 9.57 -0.66
N PRO A 133 8.22 10.00 0.62
CA PRO A 133 9.19 9.46 1.55
C PRO A 133 8.95 7.96 1.86
N THR A 134 7.71 7.51 1.74
CA THR A 134 7.30 6.12 1.92
C THR A 134 6.30 5.70 0.82
N GLY A 135 6.03 4.40 0.70
CA GLY A 135 5.00 3.89 -0.22
C GLY A 135 5.39 3.87 -1.72
N ARG A 136 6.62 4.24 -2.10
CA ARG A 136 7.12 4.17 -3.49
C ARG A 136 6.95 2.77 -4.12
N HIS A 137 7.26 1.71 -3.36
CA HIS A 137 7.09 0.32 -3.81
C HIS A 137 5.64 -0.03 -4.19
N LEU A 138 4.64 0.58 -3.55
CA LEU A 138 3.22 0.36 -3.87
C LEU A 138 2.84 0.96 -5.22
N LEU A 139 3.32 2.17 -5.51
CA LEU A 139 3.10 2.83 -6.80
C LEU A 139 3.78 2.07 -7.95
N LEU A 140 5.03 1.66 -7.76
CA LEU A 140 5.79 0.87 -8.74
C LEU A 140 5.12 -0.48 -8.99
N SER A 141 4.76 -1.22 -7.94
CA SER A 141 4.11 -2.54 -8.08
C SER A 141 2.75 -2.44 -8.79
N ASN A 142 1.98 -1.38 -8.53
CA ASN A 142 0.69 -1.17 -9.22
C ASN A 142 0.88 -0.75 -10.68
N ARG A 143 1.88 0.10 -10.98
CA ARG A 143 2.20 0.50 -12.36
C ARG A 143 2.74 -0.68 -13.17
N SER A 144 3.56 -1.53 -12.57
CA SER A 144 4.04 -2.78 -13.16
C SER A 144 2.89 -3.66 -13.64
N GLY A 145 1.90 -3.94 -12.78
CA GLY A 145 0.73 -4.75 -13.17
C GLY A 145 -0.04 -4.15 -14.34
N VAL A 146 -0.26 -2.83 -14.33
CA VAL A 146 -0.96 -2.14 -15.42
C VAL A 146 -0.15 -2.13 -16.72
N ARG A 147 1.18 -1.97 -16.65
CA ARG A 147 2.06 -2.03 -17.82
C ARG A 147 2.03 -3.41 -18.48
N LEU A 148 2.01 -4.50 -17.71
CA LEU A 148 1.84 -5.85 -18.24
C LEU A 148 0.55 -6.02 -19.02
N GLU A 149 -0.56 -5.53 -18.48
CA GLU A 149 -1.87 -5.58 -19.16
C GLU A 149 -1.90 -4.74 -20.43
N LEU A 150 -1.11 -3.65 -20.49
CA LEU A 150 -0.92 -2.83 -21.68
C LEU A 150 0.06 -3.44 -22.70
N GLY A 151 0.70 -4.57 -22.39
CA GLY A 151 1.69 -5.23 -23.25
C GLY A 151 3.12 -4.73 -23.11
N ASP A 152 3.39 -3.77 -22.22
CA ASP A 152 4.72 -3.26 -21.90
C ASP A 152 5.38 -4.14 -20.82
N ALA A 153 5.85 -5.32 -21.23
CA ALA A 153 6.43 -6.29 -20.31
C ALA A 153 7.81 -5.85 -19.77
N GLU A 154 8.59 -5.13 -20.58
CA GLU A 154 9.91 -4.61 -20.21
C GLU A 154 9.76 -3.52 -19.14
N GLY A 155 8.93 -2.50 -19.39
CA GLY A 155 8.66 -1.44 -18.42
C GLY A 155 7.97 -1.94 -17.15
N ALA A 156 7.22 -3.03 -17.23
CA ALA A 156 6.67 -3.68 -16.05
C ALA A 156 7.72 -4.38 -15.20
N LEU A 157 8.68 -5.07 -15.82
CA LEU A 157 9.79 -5.73 -15.13
C LEU A 157 10.72 -4.70 -14.47
N GLU A 158 10.98 -3.58 -15.13
CA GLU A 158 11.72 -2.45 -14.57
C GLU A 158 11.05 -1.93 -13.29
N ASP A 159 9.74 -1.66 -13.35
CA ASP A 159 8.98 -1.18 -12.20
C ASP A 159 8.96 -2.20 -11.06
N ALA A 160 8.75 -3.49 -11.37
CA ALA A 160 8.73 -4.55 -10.37
C ALA A 160 10.09 -4.70 -9.67
N SER A 161 11.18 -4.58 -10.44
CA SER A 161 12.55 -4.65 -9.90
C SER A 161 12.87 -3.45 -9.01
N ALA A 162 12.47 -2.25 -9.44
CA ALA A 162 12.58 -1.05 -8.61
C ALA A 162 11.72 -1.15 -7.34
N ALA A 163 10.54 -1.78 -7.41
CA ALA A 163 9.69 -2.02 -6.24
C ALA A 163 10.37 -2.99 -5.25
N ALA A 164 10.93 -4.10 -5.74
CA ALA A 164 11.61 -5.09 -4.93
C ALA A 164 12.89 -4.55 -4.27
N ALA A 165 13.54 -3.55 -4.89
CA ALA A 165 14.72 -2.89 -4.32
C ALA A 165 14.41 -1.95 -3.15
N CYS A 166 13.18 -1.42 -3.06
CA CYS A 166 12.80 -0.43 -2.04
C CYS A 166 11.63 -0.86 -1.13
N CYS A 167 11.15 -2.10 -1.25
CA CYS A 167 10.02 -2.58 -0.46
C CYS A 167 10.44 -3.01 0.96
N PRO A 168 9.55 -2.88 1.96
CA PRO A 168 9.80 -3.42 3.29
C PRO A 168 9.77 -4.97 3.30
N PRO A 169 10.35 -5.61 4.34
CA PRO A 169 10.23 -7.05 4.53
C PRO A 169 8.77 -7.51 4.49
N GLY A 170 8.52 -8.64 3.80
CA GLY A 170 7.18 -9.22 3.68
C GLY A 170 6.34 -8.69 2.52
N PHE A 171 6.80 -7.70 1.76
CA PHE A 171 6.11 -7.24 0.54
C PHE A 171 6.45 -8.13 -0.67
N THR A 172 5.92 -9.34 -0.68
CA THR A 172 6.21 -10.34 -1.72
C THR A 172 5.55 -10.03 -3.07
N THR A 173 4.59 -9.10 -3.12
CA THR A 173 3.92 -8.68 -4.36
C THR A 173 4.90 -8.14 -5.40
N ALA A 174 5.99 -7.46 -5.00
CA ALA A 174 7.00 -7.00 -5.95
C ALA A 174 7.68 -8.17 -6.68
N ALA A 175 8.04 -9.24 -5.96
CA ALA A 175 8.64 -10.44 -6.56
C ALA A 175 7.68 -11.14 -7.53
N ILE A 176 6.40 -11.24 -7.17
CA ILE A 176 5.37 -11.81 -8.05
C ILE A 176 5.29 -11.00 -9.36
N ARG A 177 5.28 -9.66 -9.28
CA ARG A 177 5.28 -8.80 -10.48
C ARG A 177 6.53 -8.98 -11.34
N GLN A 178 7.71 -9.17 -10.73
CA GLN A 178 8.94 -9.44 -11.49
C GLN A 178 8.82 -10.74 -12.27
N VAL A 179 8.32 -11.81 -11.62
CA VAL A 179 8.10 -13.09 -12.27
C VAL A 179 7.08 -12.98 -13.42
N GLU A 180 5.95 -12.31 -13.21
CA GLU A 180 4.96 -12.09 -14.26
C GLU A 180 5.57 -11.38 -15.49
N GLY A 181 6.41 -10.38 -15.27
CA GLY A 181 7.16 -9.71 -16.34
C GLY A 181 8.14 -10.63 -17.05
N LEU A 182 8.94 -11.40 -16.31
CA LEU A 182 9.91 -12.34 -16.87
C LEU A 182 9.22 -13.45 -17.70
N LEU A 183 8.10 -13.99 -17.21
CA LEU A 183 7.30 -14.96 -17.95
C LEU A 183 6.74 -14.36 -19.24
N LYS A 184 6.25 -13.12 -19.19
CA LYS A 184 5.73 -12.43 -20.37
C LYS A 184 6.81 -12.19 -21.44
N LEU A 185 8.07 -12.05 -21.01
CA LEU A 185 9.26 -11.93 -21.87
C LEU A 185 9.86 -13.27 -22.31
N GLY A 186 9.29 -14.41 -21.90
CA GLY A 186 9.85 -15.74 -22.19
C GLY A 186 11.09 -16.11 -21.37
N GLN A 187 11.45 -15.31 -20.36
CA GLN A 187 12.66 -15.47 -19.55
C GLN A 187 12.40 -16.41 -18.35
N HIS A 188 11.99 -17.65 -18.64
CA HIS A 188 11.48 -18.57 -17.62
C HIS A 188 12.53 -19.01 -16.57
N ARG A 189 13.81 -19.13 -16.96
CA ARG A 189 14.89 -19.45 -16.02
C ARG A 189 15.13 -18.31 -15.02
N SER A 190 15.20 -17.08 -15.53
CA SER A 190 15.32 -15.89 -14.71
C SER A 190 14.12 -15.70 -13.78
N ALA A 191 12.92 -16.11 -14.22
CA ALA A 191 11.73 -16.12 -13.35
C ALA A 191 11.91 -17.06 -12.14
N LEU A 192 12.48 -18.26 -12.35
CA LEU A 192 12.77 -19.18 -11.25
C LEU A 192 13.85 -18.63 -10.30
N GLU A 193 14.93 -18.07 -10.84
CA GLU A 193 15.98 -17.41 -10.04
C GLU A 193 15.39 -16.27 -9.21
N CYS A 194 14.51 -15.45 -9.80
CA CYS A 194 13.82 -14.37 -9.11
C CYS A 194 13.01 -14.88 -7.91
N MET A 195 12.35 -16.04 -8.03
CA MET A 195 11.62 -16.65 -6.91
C MET A 195 12.56 -17.06 -5.78
N LEU A 196 13.69 -17.69 -6.08
CA LEU A 196 14.68 -18.12 -5.06
C LEU A 196 15.21 -16.92 -4.29
N VAL A 197 15.64 -15.86 -4.99
CA VAL A 197 16.14 -14.62 -4.35
C VAL A 197 15.04 -13.92 -3.54
N ALA A 198 13.77 -14.03 -3.95
CA ALA A 198 12.65 -13.51 -3.16
C ALA A 198 12.44 -14.31 -1.86
N CYS A 199 12.68 -15.63 -1.87
CA CYS A 199 12.57 -16.48 -0.69
C CYS A 199 13.70 -16.25 0.30
N GLU A 200 14.92 -16.01 -0.19
CA GLU A 200 16.04 -15.59 0.66
C GLU A 200 15.74 -14.27 1.40
N ARG A 201 15.16 -13.29 0.69
CA ARG A 201 14.77 -11.99 1.27
C ARG A 201 13.53 -12.09 2.17
N HIS A 202 12.63 -13.03 1.87
CA HIS A 202 11.37 -13.21 2.56
C HIS A 202 11.12 -14.71 2.81
N PRO A 203 11.70 -15.32 3.86
CA PRO A 203 11.59 -16.76 4.09
C PRO A 203 10.15 -17.28 4.24
N ALA A 204 9.21 -16.42 4.67
CA ALA A 204 7.79 -16.76 4.74
C ALA A 204 7.10 -16.84 3.36
N PHE A 205 7.75 -16.36 2.29
CA PHE A 205 7.16 -16.31 0.95
C PHE A 205 6.87 -17.71 0.40
N GLU A 206 7.75 -18.68 0.62
CA GLU A 206 7.60 -20.07 0.16
C GLU A 206 6.31 -20.74 0.64
N GLN A 207 5.79 -20.29 1.78
CA GLN A 207 4.59 -20.87 2.40
C GLN A 207 3.29 -20.28 1.82
N THR A 208 3.39 -19.20 1.05
CA THR A 208 2.22 -18.48 0.50
C THR A 208 1.57 -19.24 -0.67
N ASP A 209 0.26 -19.09 -0.83
CA ASP A 209 -0.46 -19.63 -1.99
C ASP A 209 0.00 -18.98 -3.30
N ASP A 210 0.38 -17.70 -3.24
CA ASP A 210 0.91 -16.97 -4.39
C ASP A 210 2.22 -17.58 -4.88
N TYR A 211 3.15 -17.91 -3.98
CA TYR A 211 4.39 -18.61 -4.33
C TYR A 211 4.10 -19.93 -5.07
N ARG A 212 3.23 -20.77 -4.49
CA ARG A 212 2.88 -22.06 -5.09
C ARG A 212 2.26 -21.91 -6.48
N ARG A 213 1.36 -20.93 -6.66
CA ARG A 213 0.74 -20.63 -7.96
C ARG A 213 1.79 -20.16 -8.97
N THR A 214 2.60 -19.17 -8.61
CA THR A 214 3.62 -18.60 -9.49
C THR A 214 4.70 -19.63 -9.89
N LEU A 215 5.11 -20.51 -8.96
CA LEU A 215 6.04 -21.59 -9.27
C LEU A 215 5.46 -22.58 -10.28
N ALA A 216 4.18 -22.95 -10.12
CA ALA A 216 3.50 -23.82 -11.07
C ALA A 216 3.40 -23.19 -12.46
N ASP A 217 3.19 -21.87 -12.55
CA ASP A 217 3.17 -21.15 -13.83
C ASP A 217 4.53 -21.22 -14.53
N ILE A 218 5.63 -20.98 -13.80
CA ILE A 218 6.99 -21.11 -14.35
C ILE A 218 7.28 -22.53 -14.83
N GLN A 219 6.93 -23.54 -14.03
CA GLN A 219 7.16 -24.95 -14.37
C GLN A 219 6.42 -25.35 -15.65
N ARG A 220 5.17 -24.88 -15.82
CA ARG A 220 4.40 -25.13 -17.05
C ARG A 220 5.07 -24.49 -18.26
N GLU A 221 5.53 -23.25 -18.17
CA GLU A 221 6.18 -22.57 -19.30
C GLU A 221 7.56 -23.16 -19.64
N LEU A 222 8.32 -23.63 -18.65
CA LEU A 222 9.58 -24.36 -18.87
C LEU A 222 9.35 -25.68 -19.60
N GLN A 223 8.32 -26.45 -19.22
CA GLN A 223 7.97 -27.70 -19.90
C GLN A 223 7.55 -27.46 -21.35
N ARG A 224 6.77 -26.41 -21.61
CA ARG A 224 6.37 -26.03 -22.98
C ARG A 224 7.55 -25.63 -23.85
N SER A 225 8.51 -24.88 -23.27
CA SER A 225 9.70 -24.40 -23.99
C SER A 225 10.73 -25.50 -24.27
N GLY A 226 10.79 -26.53 -23.43
CA GLY A 226 11.67 -27.68 -23.63
C GLY A 226 11.10 -28.77 -24.55
N ALA A 227 9.81 -28.68 -24.88
CA ALA A 227 9.12 -29.60 -25.79
C ALA A 227 9.01 -29.07 -27.24
N ALA A 228 9.40 -27.82 -27.48
CA ALA A 228 9.46 -27.16 -28.79
C ALA A 228 10.89 -27.20 -29.35
#